data_AF-A0A9D9C1L1-F1
#
_entry.id   AF-A0A9D9C1L1-F1
#
_cell.length_a   1.000
_cell.length_b   1.000
_cell.length_c   1.000
_cell.angle_alpha   90.00
_cell.angle_beta   90.00
_cell.angle_gamma   90.00
#
_symmetry.space_group_name_H-M   'P 1'
#
loop_
_entity.id
_entity.type
_entity.pdbx_description
1 polymer ?
#
loop_
_entity_poly.entity_id
_entity_poly.type
_entity_poly.pdbx_seq_one_letter_code
_entity_poly.pdbx_strand_id
1 'polypeptide(L)'
;MKFYGMEKLSLVDFDGKITCVLFCGGCNFACPFCHNSSLALNPSLNQELDFSEVMDYLTLRRKMVDAVCITGGEPTLYKDLKDYFKIF
;
A
#
# COMPACT_ATOMS: atom_id res chain seq x y z
N MET A 1 -2.03 -9.68 -4.13
CA MET A 1 -0.68 -9.09 -4.10
C MET A 1 -0.17 -9.20 -2.68
N LYS A 2 1.07 -8.76 -2.41
CA LYS A 2 1.63 -8.70 -1.06
C LYS A 2 1.95 -7.26 -0.69
N PHE A 3 1.71 -6.90 0.57
CA PHE A 3 2.09 -5.60 1.11
C PHE A 3 3.36 -5.74 1.96
N TYR A 4 4.21 -4.73 1.91
CA TYR A 4 5.51 -4.70 2.59
C TYR A 4 5.69 -3.43 3.43
N GLY A 5 4.66 -2.59 3.50
CA GLY A 5 4.67 -1.35 4.26
C GLY A 5 3.27 -0.80 4.41
N MET A 6 3.04 -0.12 5.52
CA MET A 6 1.80 0.60 5.82
C MET A 6 2.15 1.93 6.47
N GLU A 7 1.82 3.03 5.80
CA GLU A 7 1.79 4.35 6.43
C GLU A 7 0.39 4.52 7.03
N LYS A 8 0.32 4.57 8.36
CA LYS A 8 -0.95 4.53 9.09
C LYS A 8 -1.80 5.77 8.81
N LEU A 9 -1.17 6.92 8.61
CA LEU A 9 -1.86 8.18 8.37
C LEU A 9 -1.07 9.05 7.39
N SER A 10 -1.70 9.37 6.28
CA SER A 10 -1.25 10.35 5.29
C SER A 10 -2.36 11.39 5.05
N LEU A 11 -1.92 12.61 4.76
CA LEU A 11 -2.78 13.74 4.40
C LEU A 11 -2.53 14.21 2.95
N VAL A 12 -1.66 13.53 2.21
CA VAL A 12 -1.18 13.97 0.89
C VAL A 12 -1.40 12.96 -0.22
N ASP A 13 -1.64 11.68 0.11
CA ASP A 13 -1.81 10.61 -0.88
C ASP A 13 -3.24 10.52 -1.44
N PHE A 14 -4.20 11.26 -0.86
CA PHE A 14 -5.53 11.45 -1.40
C PHE A 14 -6.03 12.84 -0.99
N ASP A 15 -6.37 13.67 -1.99
CA ASP A 15 -6.83 15.03 -1.77
C ASP A 15 -8.06 15.11 -0.85
N GLY A 16 -7.93 15.87 0.23
CA GLY A 16 -8.99 16.09 1.22
C GLY A 16 -9.40 14.86 2.04
N LYS A 17 -8.57 13.81 2.10
CA LYS A 17 -8.89 12.55 2.82
C LYS A 17 -7.76 12.13 3.76
N ILE A 18 -8.12 11.75 4.99
CA ILE A 18 -7.18 11.10 5.89
C ILE A 18 -7.01 9.65 5.41
N THR A 19 -5.79 9.31 5.01
CA THR A 19 -5.53 8.11 4.19
C THR A 19 -4.59 7.14 4.90
N CYS A 20 -4.91 5.84 4.86
CA CYS A 20 -3.95 4.79 5.16
C CYS A 20 -3.29 4.36 3.84
N VAL A 21 -1.96 4.31 3.78
CA VAL A 21 -1.23 4.00 2.54
C VAL A 21 -0.61 2.62 2.66
N LEU A 22 -0.89 1.74 1.69
CA LEU A 22 -0.37 0.37 1.63
C LEU A 22 0.60 0.25 0.47
N PHE A 23 1.80 -0.27 0.75
CA PHE A 23 2.90 -0.38 -0.21
C PHE A 23 3.03 -1.82 -0.72
N CYS A 24 2.72 -2.06 -1.99
CA CYS A 24 2.95 -3.35 -2.65
C CYS A 24 4.36 -3.44 -3.25
N GLY A 25 4.89 -4.65 -3.33
CA GLY A 25 6.19 -4.93 -3.96
C GLY A 25 6.14 -4.82 -5.48
N GLY A 26 7.30 -4.78 -6.13
CA GLY A 26 7.47 -4.96 -7.58
C GLY A 26 7.06 -3.76 -8.44
N CYS A 27 7.96 -3.30 -9.32
CA CYS A 27 7.67 -2.27 -10.31
C CYS A 27 8.24 -2.68 -11.68
N ASN A 28 7.55 -2.32 -12.76
CA ASN A 28 8.05 -2.51 -14.14
C ASN A 28 8.99 -1.39 -14.60
N PHE A 29 9.32 -0.45 -13.70
CA PHE A 29 10.32 0.60 -13.92
C PHE A 29 11.49 0.45 -12.94
N ALA A 30 12.66 0.93 -13.37
CA ALA A 30 13.87 1.03 -12.57
C ALA A 30 14.34 2.50 -12.49
N CYS A 31 13.43 3.38 -12.07
CA CYS A 31 13.70 4.83 -12.04
C CYS A 31 14.91 5.12 -11.14
N PRO A 32 15.91 5.91 -11.61
CA PRO A 32 17.13 6.18 -10.84
C PRO A 32 16.88 7.01 -9.57
N PHE A 33 15.74 7.70 -9.51
CA PHE A 33 15.29 8.50 -8.38
C PHE A 33 14.22 7.78 -7.52
N CYS A 34 14.04 6.46 -7.68
CA CYS A 34 13.02 5.74 -6.92
C CYS A 34 13.35 5.74 -5.42
N HIS A 35 12.48 6.37 -4.62
CA HIS A 35 12.62 6.40 -3.16
C HIS A 35 12.42 5.00 -2.53
N ASN A 36 11.66 4.14 -3.21
CA ASN A 36 11.30 2.79 -2.76
C ASN A 36 11.95 1.70 -3.63
N SER A 37 13.21 1.91 -4.04
CA SER A 37 13.92 1.01 -4.96
C SER A 37 14.05 -0.43 -4.42
N SER A 38 14.19 -0.60 -3.10
CA SER A 38 14.18 -1.90 -2.44
C SER A 38 12.87 -2.66 -2.67
N LEU A 39 11.75 -1.94 -2.57
CA LEU A 39 10.40 -2.48 -2.79
C LEU A 39 10.15 -2.77 -4.28
N ALA A 40 10.63 -1.90 -5.17
CA ALA A 40 10.45 -2.01 -6.61
C ALA A 40 11.24 -3.19 -7.22
N LEU A 41 12.51 -3.34 -6.86
CA LEU A 41 13.44 -4.28 -7.51
C LEU A 41 13.60 -5.58 -6.74
N ASN A 42 13.52 -5.55 -5.41
CA ASN A 42 13.78 -6.72 -4.54
C ASN A 42 12.74 -6.82 -3.40
N PRO A 43 11.43 -6.90 -3.71
CA PRO A 43 10.38 -6.85 -2.70
C PRO A 43 10.52 -7.95 -1.65
N SER A 44 11.00 -9.14 -2.01
CA SER A 44 11.20 -10.28 -1.10
C SER A 44 12.25 -10.06 0.00
N LEU A 45 13.07 -9.01 -0.09
CA LEU A 45 14.00 -8.63 0.98
C LEU A 45 13.32 -7.82 2.09
N ASN A 46 12.10 -7.35 1.87
CA ASN A 46 11.32 -6.61 2.85
C ASN A 46 10.41 -7.58 3.62
N GLN A 47 10.10 -7.23 4.86
CA GLN A 47 9.15 -7.99 5.66
C GLN A 47 7.74 -7.84 5.05
N GLU A 48 7.11 -8.96 4.74
CA GLU A 48 5.71 -8.99 4.34
C GLU A 48 4.84 -8.59 5.53
N LEU A 49 3.91 -7.67 5.29
CA LEU A 49 2.92 -7.24 6.26
C LEU A 49 1.78 -8.26 6.29
N ASP A 50 1.38 -8.67 7.49
CA ASP A 50 0.18 -9.49 7.63
C ASP A 50 -1.06 -8.65 7.29
N PHE A 51 -1.88 -9.16 6.37
CA PHE A 51 -3.11 -8.48 5.97
C PHE A 51 -4.11 -8.37 7.14
N SER A 52 -4.04 -9.28 8.12
CA SER A 52 -4.86 -9.17 9.32
C SER A 52 -4.58 -7.90 10.12
N GLU A 53 -3.31 -7.50 10.24
CA GLU A 53 -2.88 -6.28 10.93
C GLU A 53 -3.41 -5.01 10.23
N VAL A 54 -3.45 -5.03 8.89
CA VAL A 54 -4.05 -3.94 8.09
C VAL A 54 -5.54 -3.81 8.41
N MET A 55 -6.26 -4.93 8.39
CA MET A 55 -7.70 -4.93 8.63
C MET A 55 -8.04 -4.55 10.06
N ASP A 56 -7.27 -5.00 11.05
CA ASP A 56 -7.44 -4.62 12.45
C ASP A 56 -7.24 -3.12 12.65
N TYR A 57 -6.19 -2.55 12.04
CA TYR A 57 -5.95 -1.11 12.08
C TYR A 57 -7.10 -0.31 11.45
N LEU A 58 -7.51 -0.67 10.23
CA LEU A 58 -8.59 0.02 9.51
C LEU A 58 -9.93 -0.11 10.25
N THR A 59 -10.23 -1.28 10.80
CA THR A 59 -11.47 -1.52 11.56
C THR A 59 -11.52 -0.64 12.80
N LEU A 60 -10.42 -0.58 13.56
CA LEU A 60 -10.32 0.25 14.75
C LEU A 60 -10.43 1.76 14.43
N ARG A 61 -10.01 2.17 13.23
CA ARG A 61 -9.89 3.57 12.81
C ARG A 61 -10.89 4.00 11.73
N ARG A 62 -11.92 3.21 11.43
CA ARG A 62 -12.95 3.48 10.41
C ARG A 62 -13.70 4.82 10.51
N LYS A 63 -13.63 5.50 11.67
CA LYS A 63 -14.22 6.83 11.89
C LYS A 63 -13.24 7.99 11.65
N MET A 64 -11.97 7.69 11.41
CA MET A 64 -10.89 8.67 11.24
C MET A 64 -10.16 8.49 9.91
N VAL A 65 -10.01 7.26 9.41
CA VAL A 65 -9.43 7.00 8.09
C VAL A 65 -10.56 7.05 7.08
N ASP A 66 -10.47 7.99 6.13
CA ASP A 66 -11.47 8.21 5.08
C ASP A 66 -11.21 7.36 3.83
N ALA A 67 -9.94 6.98 3.59
CA ALA A 67 -9.53 6.29 2.37
C ALA A 67 -8.34 5.35 2.61
N VAL A 68 -8.19 4.38 1.70
CA VAL A 68 -6.98 3.56 1.58
C VAL A 68 -6.34 3.82 0.23
N CYS A 69 -5.06 4.22 0.23
CA CYS A 69 -4.27 4.37 -0.99
C CYS A 69 -3.37 3.14 -1.15
N ILE A 70 -3.56 2.39 -2.24
CA ILE A 70 -2.69 1.28 -2.59
C ILE A 70 -1.64 1.81 -3.57
N THR A 71 -0.38 1.80 -3.15
CA THR A 71 0.80 2.29 -3.89
C THR A 71 1.95 1.29 -3.75
N GLY A 72 3.19 1.70 -4.01
CA GLY A 72 4.39 0.90 -3.77
C GLY A 72 5.32 0.92 -4.96
N GLY A 73 5.64 -0.26 -5.49
CA GLY A 73 6.19 -0.37 -6.83
C GLY A 73 5.15 0.07 -7.86
N GLU A 74 4.48 -0.89 -8.51
CA GLU A 74 3.38 -0.61 -9.44
C GLU A 74 2.19 -1.54 -9.16
N PRO A 75 1.17 -1.07 -8.41
CA PRO A 75 0.01 -1.89 -8.03
C PRO A 75 -0.76 -2.45 -9.23
N THR A 76 -0.77 -1.74 -10.37
CA THR A 76 -1.56 -2.13 -11.54
C THR A 76 -1.00 -3.36 -12.26
N LEU A 77 0.19 -3.83 -11.90
CA LEU A 77 0.73 -5.12 -12.36
C LEU A 77 -0.03 -6.32 -11.77
N TYR A 78 -0.73 -6.13 -10.65
CA TYR A 78 -1.38 -7.20 -9.91
C TYR A 78 -2.85 -7.37 -10.32
N LYS A 79 -3.18 -8.54 -10.88
CA LYS A 79 -4.55 -8.86 -11.34
C LYS A 79 -5.59 -8.83 -10.22
N ASP A 80 -5.18 -9.13 -8.99
CA ASP A 80 -6.03 -9.19 -7.81
C ASP A 80 -6.21 -7.82 -7.12
N LEU A 81 -5.66 -6.72 -7.68
CA LEU A 81 -5.89 -5.37 -7.17
C LEU A 81 -7.38 -5.02 -7.00
N LYS A 82 -8.20 -5.46 -7.94
CA LYS A 82 -9.65 -5.18 -7.94
C LYS A 82 -10.38 -5.84 -6.76
N ASP A 83 -9.83 -6.89 -6.17
CA ASP A 83 -10.46 -7.56 -5.05
C ASP A 83 -10.27 -6.76 -3.75
N TYR A 84 -9.17 -6.02 -3.61
CA TYR A 84 -8.95 -5.11 -2.48
C TYR A 84 -9.94 -3.93 -2.48
N PHE A 85 -10.35 -3.43 -3.64
CA PHE A 85 -11.36 -2.36 -3.73
C PHE A 85 -12.77 -2.80 -3.27
N LYS A 86 -13.02 -4.10 -3.15
CA LYS A 86 -14.28 -4.63 -2.60
C LYS A 86 -14.19 -4.87 -1.10
N ILE A 87 -12.98 -4.92 -0.55
CA ILE A 87 -12.71 -5.19 0.87
C ILE A 87 -12.69 -3.87 1.66
N PHE A 88 -12.03 -2.85 1.13
CA PHE A 88 -11.94 -1.50 1.72
C PHE A 88 -13.19 -0.67 1.44
#